data_AF-A0A1F3WXI3-F1
#
_entry.id   AF-A0A1F3WXI3-F1
#
_cell.length_a   1.000
_cell.length_b   1.000
_cell.length_c   1.000
_cell.angle_alpha   90.00
_cell.angle_beta   90.00
_cell.angle_gamma   90.00
#
_symmetry.space_group_name_H-M   'P 1'
#
loop_
_entity.id
_entity.type
_entity.pdbx_description
1 polymer ?
#
loop_
_entity_poly.entity_id
_entity_poly.type
_entity_poly.pdbx_seq_one_letter_code
_entity_poly.pdbx_strand_id
1 'polypeptide(L)'
;MHLKRTDVPSRIRQLNINKDNCVVGIPRAQFGSKNHKQASLTYLDLEKESFVWPEILFEEAWNSFYLEDYNRSLGKLVTYKAPVFDYIFNPEVDILKAMSYLHLCLYDDVSKVVAEYYEQYQNVSKQLENMLGRMGRNYEAYFNLGRNFYNSKRGSEVIMDKMLSSITRDPAFIEQMEAYNRGVMEVNQIRNVADNHKSSQLRHNLRLALDLQKDLIGAYVRGNLRGFYAQIKKGFEDMTYMKLEILSRKKKLIYENIKEQDRKRGDIKYLKRNDKQYFWTFNGEFWADELGDYVFALRSECNE
;
A
#
# COMPACT_ATOMS: atom_id res chain seq x y z
N MET A 1 -11.99 -18.62 17.51
CA MET A 1 -11.97 -19.93 16.82
C MET A 1 -10.51 -20.34 16.66
N HIS A 2 -10.03 -21.30 17.44
CA HIS A 2 -8.62 -21.71 17.40
C HIS A 2 -8.31 -22.49 16.12
N LEU A 3 -7.44 -21.95 15.27
CA LEU A 3 -6.93 -22.58 14.06
C LEU A 3 -5.93 -23.72 14.38
N LYS A 4 -6.37 -24.77 15.09
CA LYS A 4 -5.57 -25.99 15.37
C LYS A 4 -5.63 -27.00 14.21
N ARG A 5 -5.39 -26.57 12.97
CA ARG A 5 -5.41 -27.48 11.80
C ARG A 5 -4.03 -27.82 11.26
N THR A 6 -2.97 -27.20 11.76
CA THR A 6 -1.59 -27.42 11.31
C THR A 6 -0.61 -26.76 12.28
N ASP A 7 0.59 -27.33 12.40
CA ASP A 7 1.70 -26.74 13.16
C ASP A 7 2.72 -26.04 12.26
N VAL A 8 2.47 -26.00 10.94
CA VAL A 8 3.36 -25.35 9.96
C VAL A 8 3.16 -23.82 10.05
N PRO A 9 4.18 -23.04 10.44
CA PRO A 9 4.02 -21.61 10.69
C PRO A 9 3.47 -20.82 9.50
N SER A 10 3.94 -21.09 8.28
CA SER A 10 3.46 -20.40 7.08
C SER A 10 2.00 -20.71 6.74
N ARG A 11 1.54 -21.92 7.06
CA ARG A 11 0.13 -22.29 6.86
C ARG A 11 -0.79 -21.67 7.92
N ILE A 12 -0.34 -21.57 9.18
CA ILE A 12 -1.05 -20.80 10.22
C ILE A 12 -1.19 -19.33 9.78
N ARG A 13 -0.09 -18.73 9.31
CA ARG A 13 -0.09 -17.35 8.81
C ARG A 13 -1.11 -17.15 7.68
N GLN A 14 -1.16 -18.05 6.71
CA GLN A 14 -2.12 -17.99 5.61
C GLN A 14 -3.58 -18.09 6.09
N LEU A 15 -3.86 -18.97 7.05
CA LEU A 15 -5.22 -19.10 7.60
C LEU A 15 -5.66 -17.84 8.35
N ASN A 16 -4.74 -17.19 9.08
CA ASN A 16 -4.99 -15.90 9.72
C ASN A 16 -5.28 -14.81 8.67
N ILE A 17 -4.47 -14.69 7.63
CA ILE A 17 -4.69 -13.72 6.55
C ILE A 17 -6.03 -13.95 5.86
N ASN A 18 -6.40 -15.19 5.58
CA ASN A 18 -7.70 -15.51 4.97
C ASN A 18 -8.86 -15.10 5.89
N LYS A 19 -8.75 -15.38 7.19
CA LYS A 19 -9.73 -14.95 8.18
C LYS A 19 -9.85 -13.42 8.20
N ASP A 20 -8.72 -12.72 8.25
CA ASP A 20 -8.66 -11.27 8.33
C ASP A 20 -9.22 -10.61 7.06
N ASN A 21 -8.92 -11.16 5.89
CA ASN A 21 -9.53 -10.77 4.62
C ASN A 21 -11.06 -10.95 4.63
N CYS A 22 -11.58 -12.00 5.27
CA CYS A 22 -13.02 -12.18 5.44
C CYS A 22 -13.62 -11.12 6.38
N VAL A 23 -12.95 -10.78 7.48
CA VAL A 23 -13.38 -9.71 8.40
C VAL A 23 -13.47 -8.38 7.66
N VAL A 24 -12.42 -8.02 6.92
CA VAL A 24 -12.33 -6.81 6.10
C VAL A 24 -13.33 -6.78 4.94
N GLY A 25 -13.74 -7.94 4.43
CA GLY A 25 -14.76 -8.01 3.38
C GLY A 25 -16.07 -7.31 3.76
N ILE A 26 -16.40 -7.27 5.05
CA ILE A 26 -17.61 -6.62 5.57
C ILE A 26 -17.54 -5.08 5.41
N PRO A 27 -16.54 -4.36 5.99
CA PRO A 27 -16.45 -2.92 5.80
C PRO A 27 -16.22 -2.51 4.34
N ARG A 28 -15.52 -3.31 3.53
CA ARG A 28 -15.40 -3.07 2.07
C ARG A 28 -16.77 -3.09 1.36
N ALA A 29 -17.62 -4.07 1.69
CA ALA A 29 -18.98 -4.14 1.14
C ALA A 29 -19.86 -2.96 1.61
N GLN A 30 -19.73 -2.55 2.88
CA GLN A 30 -20.43 -1.40 3.44
C GLN A 30 -19.96 -0.09 2.78
N PHE A 31 -18.66 0.08 2.57
CA PHE A 31 -18.06 1.19 1.85
C PHE A 31 -18.59 1.25 0.41
N GLY A 32 -18.58 0.13 -0.32
CA GLY A 32 -19.14 0.04 -1.68
C GLY A 32 -20.65 0.36 -1.74
N SER A 33 -21.37 0.08 -0.66
CA SER A 33 -22.78 0.44 -0.48
C SER A 33 -22.99 1.89 0.01
N LYS A 34 -21.93 2.71 0.04
CA LYS A 34 -21.90 4.10 0.54
C LYS A 34 -22.29 4.25 2.01
N ASN A 35 -22.29 3.17 2.79
CA ASN A 35 -22.54 3.21 4.23
C ASN A 35 -21.24 3.45 5.00
N HIS A 36 -20.65 4.63 4.80
CA HIS A 36 -19.34 4.98 5.35
C HIS A 36 -19.30 5.02 6.87
N LYS A 37 -20.42 5.36 7.52
CA LYS A 37 -20.52 5.37 9.00
C LYS A 37 -20.36 3.96 9.57
N GLN A 38 -21.08 2.99 9.00
CA GLN A 38 -20.97 1.60 9.44
C GLN A 38 -19.61 0.98 9.07
N ALA A 39 -19.11 1.30 7.86
CA ALA A 39 -17.78 0.86 7.43
C ALA A 39 -16.70 1.32 8.42
N SER A 40 -16.77 2.57 8.90
CA SER A 40 -15.82 3.12 9.87
C SER A 40 -15.77 2.36 11.18
N LEU A 41 -16.89 1.77 11.61
CA LEU A 41 -16.95 0.99 12.84
C LEU A 41 -16.41 -0.44 12.61
N THR A 42 -16.80 -1.04 11.49
CA THR A 42 -16.48 -2.44 11.20
C THR A 42 -15.01 -2.62 10.79
N TYR A 43 -14.33 -1.59 10.29
CA TYR A 43 -12.87 -1.65 10.08
C TYR A 43 -12.10 -1.86 11.40
N LEU A 44 -12.64 -1.38 12.54
CA LEU A 44 -12.02 -1.54 13.86
C LEU A 44 -12.08 -2.99 14.38
N ASP A 45 -12.85 -3.87 13.75
CA ASP A 45 -12.91 -5.28 14.10
C ASP A 45 -11.63 -6.04 13.69
N LEU A 46 -10.78 -5.43 12.86
CA LEU A 46 -9.47 -5.96 12.51
C LEU A 46 -8.40 -5.50 13.51
N GLU A 47 -7.68 -6.47 14.07
CA GLU A 47 -6.52 -6.21 14.95
C GLU A 47 -5.37 -5.55 14.16
N LYS A 48 -4.68 -4.58 14.78
CA LYS A 48 -3.57 -3.84 14.14
C LYS A 48 -2.36 -4.73 13.82
N GLU A 49 -2.22 -5.85 14.53
CA GLU A 49 -1.20 -6.87 14.33
C GLU A 49 -1.42 -7.69 13.05
N SER A 50 -2.59 -7.58 12.41
CA SER A 50 -2.88 -8.30 11.18
C SER A 50 -1.94 -7.88 10.05
N PHE A 51 -1.48 -8.87 9.28
CA PHE A 51 -0.71 -8.61 8.06
C PHE A 51 -1.50 -7.84 6.99
N VAL A 52 -2.83 -7.82 7.08
CA VAL A 52 -3.72 -7.10 6.16
C VAL A 52 -3.94 -5.66 6.61
N TRP A 53 -3.75 -5.36 7.90
CA TRP A 53 -4.03 -4.03 8.48
C TRP A 53 -3.39 -2.85 7.73
N PRO A 54 -2.14 -2.93 7.22
CA PRO A 54 -1.56 -1.81 6.51
C PRO A 54 -2.27 -1.45 5.20
N GLU A 55 -2.97 -2.39 4.55
CA GLU A 55 -3.84 -2.12 3.40
C GLU A 55 -5.11 -1.39 3.87
N ILE A 56 -5.65 -1.80 5.01
CA ILE A 56 -6.89 -1.28 5.59
C ILE A 56 -6.76 0.16 6.02
N LEU A 57 -5.60 0.56 6.52
CA LEU A 57 -5.34 1.94 6.90
C LEU A 57 -5.60 2.93 5.75
N PHE A 58 -5.27 2.57 4.51
CA PHE A 58 -5.57 3.38 3.33
C PHE A 58 -7.06 3.41 3.02
N GLU A 59 -7.76 2.28 3.16
CA GLU A 59 -9.21 2.19 2.98
C GLU A 59 -9.97 2.99 4.03
N GLU A 60 -9.52 2.98 5.28
CA GLU A 60 -10.07 3.79 6.35
C GLU A 60 -9.83 5.29 6.12
N ALA A 61 -8.70 5.66 5.52
CA ALA A 61 -8.42 7.04 5.12
C ALA A 61 -9.44 7.50 4.08
N TRP A 62 -9.69 6.69 3.04
CA TRP A 62 -10.76 6.93 2.07
C TRP A 62 -12.14 7.01 2.73
N ASN A 63 -12.46 6.10 3.64
CA ASN A 63 -13.73 6.13 4.35
C ASN A 63 -13.90 7.41 5.17
N SER A 64 -12.83 7.90 5.81
CA SER A 64 -12.81 9.17 6.54
C SER A 64 -12.98 10.37 5.60
N PHE A 65 -12.36 10.31 4.42
CA PHE A 65 -12.51 11.32 3.36
C PHE A 65 -13.97 11.43 2.89
N TYR A 66 -14.65 10.30 2.63
CA TYR A 66 -16.06 10.28 2.25
C TYR A 66 -17.02 10.69 3.38
N LEU A 67 -16.58 10.63 4.64
CA LEU A 67 -17.28 11.21 5.79
C LEU A 67 -16.97 12.69 5.99
N GLU A 68 -16.25 13.32 5.06
CA GLU A 68 -15.81 14.72 5.11
C GLU A 68 -14.95 15.02 6.36
N ASP A 69 -14.30 14.00 6.91
CA ASP A 69 -13.30 14.13 7.97
C ASP A 69 -11.89 14.10 7.36
N TYR A 70 -11.57 15.16 6.60
CA TYR A 70 -10.30 15.29 5.88
C TYR A 70 -9.10 15.30 6.84
N ASN A 71 -9.27 15.85 8.03
CA ASN A 71 -8.26 15.86 9.09
C ASN A 71 -7.89 14.45 9.56
N ARG A 72 -8.90 13.58 9.72
CA ARG A 72 -8.71 12.17 10.05
C ARG A 72 -8.16 11.37 8.87
N SER A 73 -8.60 11.67 7.65
CA SER A 73 -7.99 11.10 6.43
C SER A 73 -6.48 11.37 6.39
N LEU A 74 -6.08 12.64 6.52
CA LEU A 74 -4.67 13.04 6.54
C LEU A 74 -3.87 12.37 7.68
N GLY A 75 -4.48 12.26 8.85
CA GLY A 75 -3.84 11.64 10.01
C GLY A 75 -3.57 10.15 9.79
N LYS A 76 -4.54 9.41 9.24
CA LYS A 76 -4.32 8.01 8.84
C LYS A 76 -3.18 7.89 7.83
N LEU A 77 -3.14 8.75 6.82
CA LEU A 77 -2.10 8.72 5.79
C LEU A 77 -0.69 9.01 6.31
N VAL A 78 -0.56 9.84 7.36
CA VAL A 78 0.75 10.10 8.00
C VAL A 78 1.36 8.85 8.60
N THR A 79 0.53 7.88 9.00
CA THR A 79 1.01 6.62 9.55
C THR A 79 1.98 5.91 8.60
N TYR A 80 1.83 6.02 7.28
CA TYR A 80 2.76 5.43 6.30
C TYR A 80 4.18 6.00 6.35
N LYS A 81 4.41 7.09 7.11
CA LYS A 81 5.76 7.61 7.38
C LYS A 81 6.46 6.91 8.55
N ALA A 82 5.76 6.03 9.27
CA ALA A 82 6.37 5.26 10.35
C ALA A 82 7.39 4.24 9.78
N PRO A 83 8.57 4.07 10.39
CA PRO A 83 9.61 3.16 9.88
C PRO A 83 9.14 1.71 9.68
N VAL A 84 8.16 1.26 10.47
CA VAL A 84 7.57 -0.07 10.32
C VAL A 84 6.91 -0.27 8.94
N PHE A 85 6.44 0.80 8.30
CA PHE A 85 5.80 0.79 6.98
C PHE A 85 6.71 1.19 5.82
N ASP A 86 8.02 1.32 6.04
CA ASP A 86 8.98 1.69 4.97
C ASP A 86 8.99 0.74 3.77
N TYR A 87 8.51 -0.50 3.97
CA TYR A 87 8.39 -1.49 2.92
C TYR A 87 7.14 -1.32 2.03
N ILE A 88 6.17 -0.52 2.47
CA ILE A 88 4.90 -0.36 1.76
C ILE A 88 5.10 0.67 0.66
N PHE A 89 4.73 0.25 -0.54
CA PHE A 89 4.70 1.13 -1.69
C PHE A 89 3.25 1.37 -2.11
N ASN A 90 2.73 2.57 -1.83
CA ASN A 90 1.41 3.00 -2.27
C ASN A 90 1.45 4.49 -2.67
N PRO A 91 1.58 4.81 -3.96
CA PRO A 91 1.64 6.20 -4.43
C PRO A 91 0.28 6.91 -4.32
N GLU A 92 -0.84 6.18 -4.16
CA GLU A 92 -2.16 6.80 -4.01
C GLU A 92 -2.33 7.50 -2.65
N VAL A 93 -1.46 7.23 -1.68
CA VAL A 93 -1.38 7.97 -0.41
C VAL A 93 -1.18 9.47 -0.67
N ASP A 94 -0.30 9.83 -1.59
CA ASP A 94 -0.03 11.23 -1.93
C ASP A 94 -1.22 11.87 -2.65
N ILE A 95 -1.93 11.09 -3.47
CA ILE A 95 -3.14 11.54 -4.16
C ILE A 95 -4.23 11.88 -3.15
N LEU A 96 -4.55 10.97 -2.21
CA LEU A 96 -5.58 11.21 -1.21
C LEU A 96 -5.19 12.34 -0.23
N LYS A 97 -3.90 12.48 0.07
CA LYS A 97 -3.37 13.61 0.85
C LYS A 97 -3.61 14.93 0.13
N ALA A 98 -3.28 15.00 -1.16
CA ALA A 98 -3.50 16.19 -1.99
C ALA A 98 -5.00 16.51 -2.13
N MET A 99 -5.85 15.50 -2.33
CA MET A 99 -7.31 15.68 -2.33
C MET A 99 -7.82 16.21 -1.00
N SER A 100 -7.36 15.66 0.12
CA SER A 100 -7.79 16.09 1.45
C SER A 100 -7.40 17.56 1.72
N TYR A 101 -6.21 17.99 1.32
CA TYR A 101 -5.81 19.40 1.37
C TYR A 101 -6.64 20.28 0.43
N LEU A 102 -6.95 19.80 -0.77
CA LEU A 102 -7.77 20.53 -1.74
C LEU A 102 -9.18 20.79 -1.20
N HIS A 103 -9.77 19.81 -0.52
CA HIS A 103 -11.08 19.94 0.14
C HIS A 103 -11.05 20.87 1.37
N LEU A 104 -9.89 21.05 2.00
CA LEU A 104 -9.67 22.06 3.03
C LEU A 104 -9.28 23.43 2.44
N CYS A 105 -9.23 23.56 1.11
CA CYS A 105 -8.78 24.73 0.37
C CYS A 105 -7.34 25.18 0.67
N LEU A 106 -6.49 24.26 1.17
CA LEU A 106 -5.08 24.49 1.47
C LEU A 106 -4.23 24.37 0.20
N TYR A 107 -4.42 25.28 -0.76
CA TYR A 107 -3.89 25.14 -2.13
C TYR A 107 -2.37 25.09 -2.23
N ASP A 108 -1.67 25.75 -1.33
CA ASP A 108 -0.21 25.71 -1.29
C ASP A 108 0.31 24.34 -0.83
N ASP A 109 -0.40 23.69 0.10
CA ASP A 109 -0.07 22.32 0.50
C ASP A 109 -0.34 21.33 -0.63
N VAL A 110 -1.46 21.48 -1.36
CA VAL A 110 -1.71 20.67 -2.57
C VAL A 110 -0.59 20.86 -3.58
N SER A 111 -0.17 22.10 -3.82
CA SER A 111 0.90 22.41 -4.78
C SER A 111 2.24 21.78 -4.39
N LYS A 112 2.55 21.73 -3.09
CA LYS A 112 3.73 21.03 -2.56
C LYS A 112 3.64 19.53 -2.80
N VAL A 113 2.51 18.90 -2.46
CA VAL A 113 2.34 17.45 -2.66
C VAL A 113 2.45 17.10 -4.14
N VAL A 114 1.85 17.90 -5.03
CA VAL A 114 2.00 17.72 -6.49
C VAL A 114 3.47 17.79 -6.89
N ALA A 115 4.22 18.81 -6.46
CA ALA A 115 5.64 18.95 -6.79
C ALA A 115 6.48 17.77 -6.28
N GLU A 116 6.29 17.37 -5.02
CA GLU A 116 6.94 16.21 -4.40
C GLU A 116 6.66 14.93 -5.18
N TYR A 117 5.41 14.72 -5.63
CA TYR A 117 5.03 13.54 -6.41
C TYR A 117 5.77 13.47 -7.76
N TYR A 118 5.88 14.60 -8.49
CA TYR A 118 6.66 14.64 -9.73
C TYR A 118 8.15 14.40 -9.49
N GLU A 119 8.72 15.04 -8.47
CA GLU A 119 10.13 14.87 -8.12
C GLU A 119 10.47 13.40 -7.82
N GLN A 120 9.63 12.74 -7.02
CA GLN A 120 9.86 11.37 -6.58
C GLN A 120 9.65 10.35 -7.71
N TYR A 121 8.53 10.45 -8.45
CA TYR A 121 8.09 9.34 -9.29
C TYR A 121 8.42 9.51 -10.78
N GLN A 122 8.76 10.71 -11.26
CA GLN A 122 8.87 10.94 -12.72
C GLN A 122 10.00 10.14 -13.37
N ASN A 123 11.19 10.12 -12.76
CA ASN A 123 12.31 9.33 -13.29
C ASN A 123 12.08 7.83 -13.09
N VAL A 124 11.58 7.44 -11.92
CA VAL A 124 11.30 6.04 -11.58
C VAL A 124 10.27 5.43 -12.52
N SER A 125 9.21 6.18 -12.86
CA SER A 125 8.19 5.74 -13.81
C SER A 125 8.78 5.42 -15.18
N LYS A 126 9.66 6.29 -15.71
CA LYS A 126 10.36 6.06 -16.99
C LYS A 126 11.28 4.84 -16.93
N GLN A 127 12.02 4.67 -15.85
CA GLN A 127 12.89 3.52 -15.65
C GLN A 127 12.08 2.21 -15.58
N LEU A 128 10.97 2.24 -14.85
CA LEU A 128 10.08 1.10 -14.70
C LEU A 128 9.41 0.74 -16.04
N GLU A 129 8.96 1.71 -16.82
CA GLU A 129 8.42 1.50 -18.16
C GLU A 129 9.43 0.84 -19.09
N ASN A 130 10.66 1.36 -19.15
CA ASN A 130 11.75 0.80 -19.95
C ASN A 130 12.10 -0.62 -19.52
N MET A 131 12.17 -0.87 -18.21
CA MET A 131 12.44 -2.20 -17.66
C MET A 131 11.33 -3.19 -18.04
N LEU A 132 10.06 -2.80 -17.85
CA LEU A 132 8.90 -3.62 -18.20
C LEU A 132 8.83 -3.89 -19.72
N GLY A 133 9.17 -2.91 -20.55
CA GLY A 133 9.25 -3.05 -22.00
C GLY A 133 10.36 -4.01 -22.44
N ARG A 134 11.57 -3.85 -21.89
CA ARG A 134 12.72 -4.71 -22.21
C ARG A 134 12.54 -6.15 -21.75
N MET A 135 12.00 -6.36 -20.54
CA MET A 135 11.80 -7.70 -19.99
C MET A 135 10.55 -8.38 -20.56
N GLY A 136 9.55 -7.64 -21.04
CA GLY A 136 8.39 -8.18 -21.73
C GLY A 136 7.63 -9.23 -20.92
N ARG A 137 7.58 -10.48 -21.43
CA ARG A 137 7.00 -11.65 -20.75
C ARG A 137 8.06 -12.66 -20.30
N ASN A 138 9.30 -12.23 -20.12
CA ASN A 138 10.36 -13.07 -19.57
C ASN A 138 10.16 -13.26 -18.06
N TYR A 139 9.26 -14.19 -17.68
CA TYR A 139 8.91 -14.45 -16.28
C TYR A 139 10.10 -14.95 -15.46
N GLU A 140 11.02 -15.70 -16.07
CA GLU A 140 12.26 -16.10 -15.43
C GLU A 140 13.08 -14.89 -14.94
N ALA A 141 13.19 -13.82 -15.74
CA ALA A 141 13.91 -12.62 -15.34
C ALA A 141 13.23 -11.92 -14.14
N TYR A 142 11.90 -11.89 -14.10
CA TYR A 142 11.15 -11.34 -12.96
C TYR A 142 11.24 -12.22 -11.70
N PHE A 143 11.20 -13.54 -11.86
CA PHE A 143 11.43 -14.48 -10.78
C PHE A 143 12.81 -14.26 -10.16
N ASN A 144 13.85 -14.18 -10.99
CA ASN A 144 15.22 -13.95 -10.53
C ASN A 144 15.34 -12.59 -9.83
N LEU A 145 14.68 -11.53 -10.34
CA LEU A 145 14.63 -10.23 -9.69
C LEU A 145 14.03 -10.32 -8.28
N GLY A 146 12.84 -10.90 -8.13
CA GLY A 146 12.17 -11.05 -6.85
C GLY A 146 12.95 -11.93 -5.88
N ARG A 147 13.47 -13.07 -6.35
CA ARG A 147 14.29 -14.00 -5.55
C ARG A 147 15.59 -13.36 -5.07
N ASN A 148 16.30 -12.66 -5.94
CA ASN A 148 17.56 -11.99 -5.58
C ASN A 148 17.32 -10.91 -4.53
N PHE A 149 16.24 -10.12 -4.69
CA PHE A 149 15.87 -9.11 -3.70
C PHE A 149 15.52 -9.75 -2.35
N TYR A 150 14.63 -10.76 -2.36
CA TYR A 150 14.23 -11.53 -1.17
C TYR A 150 15.43 -12.08 -0.37
N ASN A 151 16.46 -12.56 -1.07
CA ASN A 151 17.67 -13.10 -0.43
C ASN A 151 18.66 -12.02 0.04
N SER A 152 18.67 -10.84 -0.59
CA SER A 152 19.71 -9.83 -0.40
C SER A 152 19.62 -9.03 0.91
N LYS A 153 18.51 -9.14 1.66
CA LYS A 153 18.23 -8.37 2.89
C LYS A 153 18.53 -6.86 2.75
N ARG A 154 18.37 -6.30 1.54
CA ARG A 154 18.64 -4.89 1.27
C ARG A 154 17.60 -4.00 1.93
N GLY A 155 18.05 -2.82 2.37
CA GLY A 155 17.16 -1.75 2.82
C GLY A 155 16.35 -1.16 1.66
N SER A 156 15.31 -0.40 1.99
CA SER A 156 14.34 0.16 1.05
C SER A 156 14.58 1.65 0.77
N GLU A 157 15.84 2.03 0.57
CA GLU A 157 16.23 3.44 0.39
C GLU A 157 15.79 4.00 -0.97
N VAL A 158 15.79 3.17 -2.02
CA VAL A 158 15.34 3.55 -3.36
C VAL A 158 13.89 3.12 -3.58
N ILE A 159 13.12 3.91 -4.33
CA ILE A 159 11.69 3.60 -4.63
C ILE A 159 11.52 2.22 -5.27
N MET A 160 12.44 1.81 -6.15
CA MET A 160 12.41 0.47 -6.74
C MET A 160 12.62 -0.62 -5.68
N ASP A 161 13.46 -0.38 -4.68
CA ASP A 161 13.63 -1.31 -3.56
C ASP A 161 12.38 -1.32 -2.67
N LYS A 162 11.69 -0.19 -2.48
CA LYS A 162 10.37 -0.15 -1.80
C LYS A 162 9.34 -0.99 -2.54
N MET A 163 9.23 -0.87 -3.87
CA MET A 163 8.33 -1.70 -4.67
C MET A 163 8.64 -3.20 -4.51
N LEU A 164 9.91 -3.58 -4.61
CA LEU A 164 10.33 -4.97 -4.44
C LEU A 164 10.18 -5.46 -2.99
N SER A 165 10.35 -4.58 -2.01
CA SER A 165 10.11 -4.89 -0.59
C SER A 165 8.62 -5.14 -0.33
N SER A 166 7.74 -4.31 -0.90
CA SER A 166 6.28 -4.50 -0.86
C SER A 166 5.90 -5.87 -1.43
N ILE A 167 6.45 -6.24 -2.60
CA ILE A 167 6.21 -7.52 -3.26
C ILE A 167 6.77 -8.70 -2.46
N THR A 168 8.02 -8.61 -1.99
CA THR A 168 8.68 -9.76 -1.35
C THR A 168 8.25 -9.98 0.10
N ARG A 169 7.64 -8.98 0.74
CA ARG A 169 7.00 -9.10 2.06
C ARG A 169 5.53 -9.48 1.99
N ASP A 170 4.92 -9.44 0.79
CA ASP A 170 3.57 -9.95 0.57
C ASP A 170 3.50 -11.44 0.97
N PRO A 171 2.56 -11.82 1.85
CA PRO A 171 2.37 -13.22 2.23
C PRO A 171 2.20 -14.20 1.05
N ALA A 172 1.55 -13.78 -0.03
CA ALA A 172 1.36 -14.61 -1.23
C ALA A 172 2.69 -14.88 -1.95
N PHE A 173 3.60 -13.91 -1.98
CA PHE A 173 4.95 -14.12 -2.52
C PHE A 173 5.75 -15.07 -1.66
N ILE A 174 5.75 -14.84 -0.33
CA ILE A 174 6.50 -15.66 0.63
C ILE A 174 6.06 -17.13 0.54
N GLU A 175 4.76 -17.38 0.48
CA GLU A 175 4.21 -18.74 0.38
C GLU A 175 4.65 -19.44 -0.90
N GLN A 176 4.53 -18.77 -2.05
CA GLN A 176 4.98 -19.31 -3.32
C GLN A 176 6.49 -19.58 -3.33
N MET A 177 7.29 -18.68 -2.75
CA MET A 177 8.75 -18.82 -2.69
C MET A 177 9.18 -19.96 -1.75
N GLU A 178 8.52 -20.12 -0.60
CA GLU A 178 8.73 -21.26 0.30
C GLU A 178 8.35 -22.58 -0.38
N ALA A 179 7.21 -22.63 -1.06
CA ALA A 179 6.77 -23.81 -1.80
C ALA A 179 7.77 -24.18 -2.91
N TYR A 180 8.31 -23.19 -3.63
CA TYR A 180 9.33 -23.40 -4.65
C TYR A 180 10.61 -23.97 -4.04
N ASN A 181 11.07 -23.41 -2.92
CA ASN A 181 12.26 -23.90 -2.23
C ASN A 181 12.08 -25.35 -1.72
N ARG A 182 10.88 -25.72 -1.24
CA ARG A 182 10.55 -27.11 -0.89
C ARG A 182 10.63 -28.03 -2.09
N GLY A 183 10.02 -27.65 -3.23
CA GLY A 183 10.09 -28.46 -4.44
C GLY A 183 11.52 -28.64 -4.96
N VAL A 184 12.38 -27.62 -4.83
CA VAL A 184 13.82 -27.74 -5.16
C VAL A 184 14.51 -28.77 -4.26
N MET A 185 14.21 -28.78 -2.95
CA MET A 185 14.73 -29.78 -2.02
C MET A 185 14.26 -31.20 -2.37
N GLU A 186 12.98 -31.37 -2.73
CA GLU A 186 12.43 -32.66 -3.17
C GLU A 186 13.13 -33.19 -4.43
N VAL A 187 13.36 -32.34 -5.43
CA VAL A 187 14.10 -32.72 -6.64
C VAL A 187 15.52 -33.19 -6.30
N ASN A 188 16.19 -32.52 -5.35
CA ASN A 188 17.53 -32.93 -4.92
C ASN A 188 17.51 -34.27 -4.17
N GLN A 189 16.48 -34.56 -3.38
CA GLN A 189 16.33 -35.87 -2.73
C GLN A 189 16.10 -36.99 -3.75
N ILE A 190 15.29 -36.75 -4.79
CA ILE A 190 14.97 -37.75 -5.81
C ILE A 190 16.17 -38.03 -6.74
N ARG A 191 17.12 -37.09 -6.86
CA ARG A 191 18.40 -37.36 -7.55
C ARG A 191 19.22 -38.48 -6.90
N ASN A 192 19.04 -38.71 -5.59
CA ASN A 192 19.75 -39.75 -4.85
C ASN A 192 19.03 -41.12 -4.91
N VAL A 193 17.85 -41.19 -5.53
CA VAL A 193 17.09 -42.44 -5.70
C VAL A 193 17.62 -43.17 -6.93
N ALA A 194 17.73 -44.50 -6.83
CA ALA A 194 18.20 -45.36 -7.91
C ALA A 194 17.48 -45.09 -9.24
N ASP A 195 18.25 -44.97 -10.31
CA ASP A 195 17.70 -44.60 -11.61
C ASP A 195 16.89 -45.74 -12.22
N ASN A 196 15.59 -45.49 -12.36
CA ASN A 196 14.63 -46.35 -13.03
C ASN A 196 13.57 -45.50 -13.76
N HIS A 197 12.80 -46.11 -14.66
CA HIS A 197 11.78 -45.41 -15.45
C HIS A 197 10.85 -44.52 -14.62
N LYS A 198 10.36 -45.02 -13.47
CA LYS A 198 9.45 -44.27 -12.58
C LYS A 198 10.14 -43.05 -11.95
N SER A 199 11.37 -43.22 -11.46
CA SER A 199 12.16 -42.14 -10.88
C SER A 199 12.52 -41.08 -11.92
N SER A 200 12.81 -41.49 -13.17
CA SER A 200 13.10 -40.58 -14.27
C SER A 200 11.87 -39.74 -14.64
N GLN A 201 10.70 -40.39 -14.78
CA GLN A 201 9.44 -39.69 -15.03
C GLN A 201 9.07 -38.72 -13.90
N LEU A 202 9.25 -39.15 -12.64
CA LEU A 202 9.00 -38.29 -11.48
C LEU A 202 9.92 -37.06 -11.48
N ARG A 203 11.23 -37.23 -11.73
CA ARG A 203 12.18 -36.11 -11.85
C ARG A 203 11.80 -35.16 -12.98
N HIS A 204 11.35 -35.69 -14.12
CA HIS A 204 10.89 -34.87 -15.24
C HIS A 204 9.65 -34.05 -14.86
N ASN A 205 8.62 -34.70 -14.32
CA ASN A 205 7.36 -34.04 -13.92
C ASN A 205 7.61 -32.97 -12.85
N LEU A 206 8.47 -33.24 -11.86
CA LEU A 206 8.80 -32.27 -10.82
C LEU A 206 9.57 -31.06 -11.37
N ARG A 207 10.48 -31.26 -12.34
CA ARG A 207 11.15 -30.14 -13.01
C ARG A 207 10.14 -29.26 -13.75
N LEU A 208 9.22 -29.88 -14.51
CA LEU A 208 8.15 -29.13 -15.18
C LEU A 208 7.28 -28.36 -14.19
N ALA A 209 6.94 -28.96 -13.04
CA ALA A 209 6.18 -28.28 -11.99
C ALA A 209 6.95 -27.09 -11.39
N LEU A 210 8.26 -27.23 -11.16
CA LEU A 210 9.11 -26.15 -10.67
C LEU A 210 9.28 -25.02 -11.70
N ASP A 211 9.40 -25.36 -12.98
CA ASP A 211 9.49 -24.37 -14.06
C ASP A 211 8.17 -23.57 -14.16
N LEU A 212 7.02 -24.25 -14.06
CA LEU A 212 5.73 -23.58 -13.99
C LEU A 212 5.63 -22.68 -12.75
N GLN A 213 6.05 -23.16 -11.58
CA GLN A 213 6.00 -22.37 -10.35
C GLN A 213 6.91 -21.14 -10.43
N LYS A 214 8.08 -21.27 -11.05
CA LYS A 214 8.99 -20.17 -11.34
C LYS A 214 8.32 -19.12 -12.24
N ASP A 215 7.62 -19.56 -13.29
CA ASP A 215 6.86 -18.67 -14.17
C ASP A 215 5.71 -17.98 -13.45
N LEU A 216 4.98 -18.68 -12.57
CA LEU A 216 3.90 -18.10 -11.77
C LEU A 216 4.41 -17.00 -10.83
N ILE A 217 5.51 -17.26 -10.11
CA ILE A 217 6.14 -16.26 -9.24
C ILE A 217 6.63 -15.07 -10.08
N GLY A 218 7.26 -15.34 -11.22
CA GLY A 218 7.70 -14.30 -12.15
C GLY A 218 6.55 -13.44 -12.69
N ALA A 219 5.42 -14.08 -13.04
CA ALA A 219 4.21 -13.40 -13.46
C ALA A 219 3.60 -12.55 -12.34
N TYR A 220 3.62 -13.05 -11.09
CA TYR A 220 3.17 -12.32 -9.91
C TYR A 220 4.03 -11.06 -9.65
N VAL A 221 5.36 -11.17 -9.67
CA VAL A 221 6.28 -10.01 -9.53
C VAL A 221 6.02 -8.99 -10.63
N ARG A 222 5.92 -9.45 -11.89
CA ARG A 222 5.61 -8.60 -13.04
C ARG A 222 4.25 -7.91 -12.91
N GLY A 223 3.23 -8.63 -12.46
CA GLY A 223 1.88 -8.12 -12.26
C GLY A 223 1.86 -6.96 -11.28
N ASN A 224 2.50 -7.13 -10.12
CA ASN A 224 2.63 -6.07 -9.12
C ASN A 224 3.41 -4.85 -9.63
N LEU A 225 4.56 -5.07 -10.28
CA LEU A 225 5.34 -3.96 -10.87
C LEU A 225 4.56 -3.18 -11.93
N ARG A 226 3.76 -3.88 -12.75
CA ARG A 226 2.84 -3.23 -13.69
C ARG A 226 1.72 -2.47 -12.99
N GLY A 227 1.20 -3.01 -11.89
CA GLY A 227 0.21 -2.35 -11.04
C GLY A 227 0.76 -1.03 -10.48
N PHE A 228 1.95 -1.08 -9.87
CA PHE A 228 2.64 0.12 -9.37
C PHE A 228 2.91 1.15 -10.47
N TYR A 229 3.37 0.71 -11.65
CA TYR A 229 3.52 1.60 -12.79
C TYR A 229 2.20 2.28 -13.19
N ALA A 230 1.12 1.51 -13.27
CA ALA A 230 -0.19 2.04 -13.62
C ALA A 230 -0.72 3.03 -12.57
N GLN A 231 -0.55 2.74 -11.28
CA GLN A 231 -0.91 3.64 -10.18
C GLN A 231 -0.10 4.94 -10.25
N ILE A 232 1.22 4.86 -10.47
CA ILE A 232 2.06 6.05 -10.63
C ILE A 232 1.56 6.91 -11.79
N LYS A 233 1.31 6.29 -12.95
CA LYS A 233 0.84 6.97 -14.16
C LYS A 233 -0.51 7.65 -13.94
N LYS A 234 -1.47 6.93 -13.36
CA LYS A 234 -2.77 7.50 -12.97
C LYS A 234 -2.59 8.66 -12.00
N GLY A 235 -1.70 8.53 -11.02
CA GLY A 235 -1.41 9.62 -10.10
C GLY A 235 -0.85 10.87 -10.78
N PHE A 236 -0.06 10.76 -11.86
CA PHE A 236 0.32 11.95 -12.64
C PHE A 236 -0.87 12.63 -13.31
N GLU A 237 -1.85 11.85 -13.80
CA GLU A 237 -3.08 12.39 -14.35
C GLU A 237 -3.87 13.12 -13.25
N ASP A 238 -4.08 12.48 -12.10
CA ASP A 238 -4.80 13.05 -10.95
C ASP A 238 -4.12 14.33 -10.44
N MET A 239 -2.79 14.34 -10.28
CA MET A 239 -2.02 15.51 -9.86
C MET A 239 -2.12 16.65 -10.89
N THR A 240 -2.20 16.34 -12.19
CA THR A 240 -2.43 17.35 -13.24
C THR A 240 -3.81 17.97 -13.10
N TYR A 241 -4.85 17.16 -12.88
CA TYR A 241 -6.20 17.66 -12.64
C TYR A 241 -6.25 18.55 -11.39
N MET A 242 -5.61 18.14 -10.29
CA MET A 242 -5.54 18.98 -9.09
C MET A 242 -4.86 20.31 -9.35
N LYS A 243 -3.78 20.33 -10.13
CA LYS A 243 -3.10 21.58 -10.52
C LYS A 243 -4.04 22.51 -11.31
N LEU A 244 -4.82 21.96 -12.25
CA LEU A 244 -5.80 22.75 -13.01
C LEU A 244 -6.91 23.30 -12.10
N GLU A 245 -7.41 22.49 -11.17
CA GLU A 245 -8.42 22.91 -10.20
C GLU A 245 -7.91 24.03 -9.30
N ILE A 246 -6.69 23.92 -8.78
CA ILE A 246 -6.05 24.99 -7.99
C ILE A 246 -5.96 26.28 -8.80
N LEU A 247 -5.50 26.21 -10.06
CA LEU A 247 -5.39 27.39 -10.91
C LEU A 247 -6.75 28.06 -11.14
N SER A 248 -7.80 27.26 -11.36
CA SER A 248 -9.17 27.75 -11.50
C SER A 248 -9.65 28.47 -10.22
N ARG A 249 -9.42 27.87 -9.05
CA ARG A 249 -9.83 28.46 -7.77
C ARG A 249 -9.01 29.69 -7.40
N LYS A 250 -7.69 29.67 -7.56
CA LYS A 250 -6.82 30.85 -7.34
C LYS A 250 -7.20 32.00 -8.27
N LYS A 251 -7.51 31.71 -9.53
CA LYS A 251 -8.06 32.70 -10.46
C LYS A 251 -9.31 33.36 -9.88
N LYS A 252 -10.30 32.57 -9.44
CA LYS A 252 -11.55 33.08 -8.86
C LYS A 252 -11.31 33.98 -7.64
N LEU A 253 -10.43 33.57 -6.71
CA LEU A 253 -10.07 34.37 -5.53
C LEU A 253 -9.50 35.76 -5.89
N ILE A 254 -8.65 35.82 -6.92
CA ILE A 254 -8.07 37.08 -7.42
C ILE A 254 -9.18 37.98 -7.98
N TYR A 255 -10.11 37.45 -8.77
CA TYR A 255 -11.22 38.23 -9.32
C TYR A 255 -12.18 38.76 -8.24
N GLU A 256 -12.35 37.99 -7.15
CA GLU A 256 -13.23 38.36 -6.03
C GLU A 256 -12.53 39.27 -5.00
N ASN A 257 -11.27 39.67 -5.23
CA ASN A 257 -10.45 40.46 -4.30
C ASN A 257 -10.37 39.87 -2.88
N ILE A 258 -10.51 38.56 -2.74
CA ILE A 258 -10.41 37.89 -1.45
C ILE A 258 -8.94 37.79 -1.10
N LYS A 259 -8.49 38.61 -0.15
CA LYS A 259 -7.12 38.53 0.38
C LYS A 259 -6.97 37.29 1.25
N GLU A 260 -5.91 36.52 0.99
CA GLU A 260 -5.41 35.53 1.95
C GLU A 260 -5.09 36.25 3.26
N GLN A 261 -5.85 35.96 4.31
CA GLN A 261 -5.60 36.51 5.63
C GLN A 261 -4.57 35.66 6.33
N ASP A 262 -3.61 36.30 7.01
CA ASP A 262 -2.67 35.68 7.93
C ASP A 262 -3.45 35.03 9.10
N ARG A 263 -3.85 33.77 8.92
CA ARG A 263 -4.67 33.01 9.85
C ARG A 263 -3.85 31.85 10.40
N LYS A 264 -4.09 31.52 11.67
CA LYS A 264 -3.51 30.31 12.27
C LYS A 264 -3.98 29.08 11.48
N ARG A 265 -3.01 28.28 11.04
CA ARG A 265 -3.18 27.08 10.18
C ARG A 265 -4.12 26.01 10.77
N GLY A 266 -4.11 25.86 12.08
CA GLY A 266 -4.88 24.83 12.78
C GLY A 266 -5.06 25.15 14.26
N ASP A 267 -6.04 24.48 14.87
CA ASP A 267 -6.44 24.63 16.27
C ASP A 267 -7.21 23.37 16.72
N ILE A 268 -7.06 22.98 17.98
CA ILE A 268 -7.69 21.79 18.60
C ILE A 268 -9.21 21.78 18.38
N LYS A 269 -9.84 22.95 18.27
CA LYS A 269 -11.29 23.08 18.01
C LYS A 269 -11.77 22.45 16.70
N TYR A 270 -10.89 22.18 15.73
CA TYR A 270 -11.24 21.51 14.48
C TYR A 270 -11.20 19.97 14.57
N LEU A 271 -10.84 19.43 15.74
CA LEU A 271 -10.86 17.99 15.99
C LEU A 271 -12.26 17.51 16.36
N LYS A 272 -12.78 16.54 15.61
CA LYS A 272 -13.97 15.79 15.99
C LYS A 272 -13.56 14.62 16.89
N ARG A 273 -13.87 14.70 18.18
CA ARG A 273 -13.54 13.69 19.20
C ARG A 273 -14.80 13.02 19.75
N ASN A 274 -14.64 11.79 20.23
CA ASN A 274 -15.61 11.14 21.11
C ASN A 274 -15.07 11.08 22.56
N ASP A 275 -15.94 10.72 23.50
CA ASP A 275 -15.63 10.70 24.95
C ASP A 275 -14.55 9.68 25.34
N LYS A 276 -14.20 8.74 24.45
CA LYS A 276 -13.21 7.69 24.66
C LYS A 276 -11.87 7.98 24.00
N GLN A 277 -11.73 9.10 23.30
CA GLN A 277 -10.50 9.48 22.59
C GLN A 277 -9.68 10.44 23.44
N TYR A 278 -8.46 10.03 23.79
CA TYR A 278 -7.45 10.88 24.42
C TYR A 278 -6.64 11.62 23.35
N PHE A 279 -6.27 12.88 23.63
CA PHE A 279 -5.52 13.71 22.70
C PHE A 279 -4.10 13.91 23.23
N TRP A 280 -3.13 13.60 22.38
CA TRP A 280 -1.70 13.82 22.61
C TRP A 280 -1.11 14.56 21.41
N THR A 281 -0.16 15.46 21.68
CA THR A 281 0.53 16.21 20.63
C THR A 281 1.63 15.33 20.04
N PHE A 282 1.60 15.12 18.72
CA PHE A 282 2.64 14.40 18.01
C PHE A 282 4.00 15.10 18.18
N ASN A 283 5.00 14.36 18.66
CA ASN A 283 6.34 14.87 18.96
C ASN A 283 7.40 14.45 17.91
N GLY A 284 7.02 13.73 16.86
CA GLY A 284 7.93 13.20 15.84
C GLY A 284 8.23 11.71 15.98
N GLU A 285 7.80 11.07 17.06
CA GLU A 285 7.98 9.63 17.30
C GLU A 285 6.70 8.87 16.95
N PHE A 286 6.85 7.71 16.30
CA PHE A 286 5.73 6.83 15.99
C PHE A 286 5.66 5.69 17.00
N TRP A 287 4.52 5.56 17.67
CA TRP A 287 4.26 4.51 18.66
C TRP A 287 3.33 3.45 18.07
N ALA A 288 3.63 2.17 18.33
CA ALA A 288 2.96 1.04 17.68
C ALA A 288 1.44 1.01 17.96
N ASP A 289 1.03 1.43 19.16
CA ASP A 289 -0.36 1.54 19.60
C ASP A 289 -1.10 2.73 19.00
N GLU A 290 -0.39 3.79 18.59
CA GLU A 290 -0.95 5.00 17.98
C GLU A 290 -1.09 4.94 16.45
N LEU A 291 -0.46 3.95 15.80
CA LEU A 291 -0.50 3.82 14.34
C LEU A 291 -1.96 3.75 13.86
N GLY A 292 -2.32 4.63 12.91
CA GLY A 292 -3.68 4.75 12.37
C GLY A 292 -4.62 5.68 13.14
N ASP A 293 -4.24 6.14 14.33
CA ASP A 293 -5.08 7.01 15.17
C ASP A 293 -4.70 8.49 15.13
N TYR A 294 -3.65 8.85 14.38
CA TYR A 294 -3.28 10.24 14.17
C TYR A 294 -4.41 11.03 13.49
N VAL A 295 -4.56 12.30 13.89
CA VAL A 295 -5.56 13.22 13.33
C VAL A 295 -4.95 14.62 13.27
N PHE A 296 -5.12 15.30 12.13
CA PHE A 296 -4.73 16.69 11.99
C PHE A 296 -5.77 17.63 12.60
N ALA A 297 -5.34 18.81 13.06
CA ALA A 297 -6.24 19.85 13.56
C ALA A 297 -6.27 21.06 12.60
N LEU A 298 -6.24 20.80 11.29
CA LEU A 298 -6.19 21.87 10.28
C LEU A 298 -7.54 22.55 10.15
N ARG A 299 -7.50 23.87 9.93
CA ARG A 299 -8.67 24.67 9.60
C ARG A 299 -9.00 24.49 8.11
N SER A 300 -10.29 24.48 7.78
CA SER A 300 -10.73 24.70 6.39
C SER A 300 -10.58 26.18 6.00
N GLU A 301 -9.85 26.44 4.91
CA GLU A 301 -9.66 27.77 4.33
C GLU A 301 -10.67 28.06 3.22
N CYS A 302 -11.66 27.19 3.03
CA CYS A 302 -12.70 27.42 2.04
C CYS A 302 -13.54 28.64 2.45
N ASN A 303 -13.78 29.54 1.50
CA ASN A 303 -14.72 30.64 1.69
C ASN A 303 -16.13 30.06 1.51
N GLU A 304 -16.92 30.09 2.59
CA GLU A 304 -18.37 29.90 2.54
C GLU A 304 -19.06 31.18 2.07
#